data_AF-A0A968XLJ8-F1
#
_entry.id   AF-A0A968XLJ8-F1
#
_cell.length_a   1.000
_cell.length_b   1.000
_cell.length_c   1.000
_cell.angle_alpha   90.00
_cell.angle_beta   90.00
_cell.angle_gamma   90.00
#
_symmetry.space_group_name_H-M   'P 1'
#
loop_
_entity.id
_entity.type
_entity.pdbx_description
1 polymer ?
#
loop_
_entity_poly.entity_id
_entity_poly.type
_entity_poly.pdbx_seq_one_letter_code
_entity_poly.pdbx_strand_id
1 'polypeptide(L)'
;MIVSVNVERILHSDDNEIEQMAKVLRGRIDEVTQRTKIRFPIYLVFTHADSIEGFRDSFSNSQKEGKNLVWGATIPLEKSENAHTLFDGEFDLLQTSIMKRRLMRLSAPFPPVRQLKIFNFPLHFGSSRKKIGHFVSNLFRPNPFSENPFLRGFYFTAVPVNRPKVDGGQTMTNVGQTVGLSYFTEKLFRDVILRDKDLVATFQSQKVGPPIMGWLLTFIGAFLVSAFLLGAGYSLYRNKQLVDEAKMSGEAVLTMVKADKKRNPLEKECCGNARGD
;
A
#
# COMPACT_ATOMS: atom_id res chain seq x y z
N MET A 1 -2.68 -7.98 7.82
CA MET A 1 -2.62 -8.95 8.94
C MET A 1 -3.91 -8.89 9.72
N ILE A 2 -4.51 -10.03 10.06
CA ILE A 2 -5.73 -10.10 10.90
C ILE A 2 -5.29 -10.47 12.31
N VAL A 3 -5.83 -9.75 13.30
CA VAL A 3 -5.55 -9.99 14.71
C VAL A 3 -6.88 -10.18 15.43
N SER A 4 -7.15 -11.39 15.90
CA SER A 4 -8.37 -11.70 16.65
C SER A 4 -8.15 -11.59 18.15
N VAL A 5 -9.03 -10.88 18.86
CA VAL A 5 -8.99 -10.72 20.31
C VAL A 5 -10.35 -11.05 20.90
N ASN A 6 -10.39 -11.75 22.03
CA ASN A 6 -11.65 -12.06 22.71
C ASN A 6 -12.10 -10.82 23.51
N VAL A 7 -13.26 -10.25 23.16
CA VAL A 7 -13.79 -9.06 23.85
C VAL A 7 -14.24 -9.38 25.27
N GLU A 8 -14.75 -10.58 25.54
CA GLU A 8 -15.15 -10.99 26.88
C GLU A 8 -13.98 -10.94 27.84
N ARG A 9 -12.79 -11.36 27.38
CA ARG A 9 -11.58 -11.29 28.18
C ARG A 9 -11.21 -9.85 28.51
N ILE A 10 -11.26 -8.94 27.53
CA ILE A 10 -11.01 -7.51 27.75
C ILE A 10 -12.01 -6.93 28.76
N LEU A 11 -13.29 -7.31 28.66
CA LEU A 11 -14.35 -6.79 29.51
C LEU A 11 -14.23 -7.22 30.97
N HIS A 12 -13.72 -8.42 31.23
CA HIS A 12 -13.52 -8.95 32.59
C HIS A 12 -12.15 -8.61 33.18
N SER A 13 -11.20 -8.15 32.37
CA SER A 13 -9.86 -7.76 32.83
C SER A 13 -9.80 -6.38 33.45
N ASP A 14 -8.82 -6.16 34.32
CA ASP A 14 -8.43 -4.83 34.80
C ASP A 14 -7.48 -4.11 33.82
N ASP A 15 -7.14 -2.86 34.11
CA ASP A 15 -6.32 -2.03 33.21
C ASP A 15 -4.90 -2.60 33.02
N ASN A 16 -4.31 -3.21 34.06
CA ASN A 16 -2.97 -3.81 33.99
C ASN A 16 -2.97 -5.09 33.13
N GLU A 17 -3.99 -5.94 33.30
CA GLU A 17 -4.18 -7.13 32.49
C GLU A 17 -4.41 -6.79 31.02
N ILE A 18 -5.19 -5.73 30.74
CA ILE A 18 -5.41 -5.22 29.39
C ILE A 18 -4.09 -4.72 28.78
N GLU A 19 -3.30 -3.95 29.52
CA GLU A 19 -2.00 -3.48 29.05
C GLU A 19 -1.06 -4.66 28.75
N GLN A 20 -1.00 -5.65 29.63
CA GLN A 20 -0.17 -6.83 29.43
C GLN A 20 -0.62 -7.65 28.21
N MET A 21 -1.92 -7.80 28.01
CA MET A 21 -2.48 -8.47 26.83
C MET A 21 -2.08 -7.75 25.54
N ALA A 22 -2.15 -6.41 25.54
CA ALA A 22 -1.74 -5.58 24.41
C ALA A 22 -0.23 -5.69 24.15
N LYS A 23 0.61 -5.67 25.19
CA LYS A 23 2.07 -5.85 25.09
C LYS A 23 2.46 -7.18 24.48
N VAL A 24 1.87 -8.28 24.95
CA VAL A 24 2.15 -9.63 24.42
C VAL A 24 1.77 -9.71 22.95
N LEU A 25 0.61 -9.17 22.59
CA LEU A 25 0.15 -9.18 21.20
C LEU A 25 1.00 -8.28 20.31
N ARG A 26 1.43 -7.13 20.83
CA ARG A 26 2.34 -6.22 20.15
C ARG A 26 3.68 -6.88 19.87
N GLY A 27 4.28 -7.57 20.84
CA GLY A 27 5.53 -8.30 20.64
C GLY A 27 5.44 -9.33 19.51
N ARG A 28 4.31 -10.05 19.39
CA ARG A 28 4.07 -10.98 18.27
C ARG A 28 3.94 -10.29 16.92
N ILE A 29 3.26 -9.14 16.88
CA ILE A 29 3.15 -8.31 15.67
C ILE A 29 4.52 -7.81 15.25
N ASP A 30 5.33 -7.34 16.21
CA ASP A 30 6.67 -6.83 15.96
C ASP A 30 7.60 -7.94 15.45
N GLU A 31 7.52 -9.15 16.02
CA GLU A 31 8.28 -10.32 15.55
C GLU A 31 7.95 -10.67 14.08
N VAL A 32 6.65 -10.70 13.73
CA VAL A 32 6.21 -10.96 12.35
C VAL A 32 6.68 -9.84 11.41
N THR A 33 6.56 -8.59 11.84
CA THR A 33 7.00 -7.41 11.07
C THR A 33 8.51 -7.43 10.86
N GLN A 34 9.30 -7.80 11.87
CA GLN A 34 10.76 -7.88 11.79
C GLN A 34 11.23 -8.98 10.84
N ARG A 35 10.57 -10.15 10.86
CA ARG A 35 10.90 -11.29 9.98
C ARG A 35 10.57 -11.00 8.52
N THR A 36 9.46 -10.32 8.27
CA THR A 36 8.98 -10.06 6.91
C THR A 36 9.49 -8.74 6.34
N LYS A 37 9.95 -7.81 7.19
CA LYS A 37 10.36 -6.43 6.86
C LYS A 37 9.26 -5.61 6.16
N ILE A 38 8.00 -6.03 6.31
CA ILE A 38 6.83 -5.42 5.68
C ILE A 38 5.95 -4.82 6.77
N ARG A 39 5.58 -3.55 6.61
CA ARG A 39 4.59 -2.89 7.46
C ARG A 39 3.18 -3.33 7.03
N PHE A 40 2.53 -4.15 7.84
CA PHE A 40 1.20 -4.65 7.51
C PHE A 40 0.06 -3.74 8.01
N PRO A 41 -1.01 -3.56 7.23
CA PRO A 41 -2.28 -3.07 7.76
C PRO A 41 -2.82 -4.09 8.77
N ILE A 42 -3.15 -3.64 9.98
CA ILE A 42 -3.72 -4.51 11.01
C ILE A 42 -5.24 -4.36 11.06
N TYR A 43 -5.95 -5.47 10.82
CA TYR A 43 -7.39 -5.58 11.03
C TYR A 43 -7.64 -6.22 12.40
N LEU A 44 -8.14 -5.44 13.34
CA LEU A 44 -8.44 -5.91 14.68
C LEU A 44 -9.85 -6.50 14.70
N VAL A 45 -9.98 -7.77 15.07
CA VAL A 45 -11.27 -8.48 15.11
C VAL A 45 -11.57 -8.87 16.55
N PHE A 46 -12.51 -8.15 17.17
CA PHE A 46 -13.06 -8.49 18.46
C PHE A 46 -14.07 -9.64 18.29
N THR A 47 -13.66 -10.83 18.73
CA THR A 47 -14.48 -12.03 18.76
C THR A 47 -15.30 -12.09 20.05
N HIS A 48 -16.34 -12.93 20.07
CA HIS A 48 -17.24 -13.11 21.22
C HIS A 48 -18.01 -11.83 21.60
N ALA A 49 -18.38 -11.02 20.59
CA ALA A 49 -19.16 -9.81 20.83
C ALA A 49 -20.54 -10.07 21.45
N ASP A 50 -21.02 -11.31 21.42
CA ASP A 50 -22.21 -11.77 22.10
C ASP A 50 -22.11 -11.82 23.63
N SER A 51 -20.90 -11.68 24.19
CA SER A 51 -20.69 -11.51 25.63
C SER A 51 -21.11 -10.13 26.14
N ILE A 52 -21.38 -9.17 25.24
CA ILE A 52 -22.00 -7.88 25.58
C ILE A 52 -23.52 -8.08 25.72
N GLU A 53 -24.06 -7.71 26.88
CA GLU A 53 -25.47 -7.90 27.19
C GLU A 53 -26.39 -7.23 26.15
N GLY A 54 -27.36 -8.00 25.63
CA GLY A 54 -28.32 -7.54 24.64
C GLY A 54 -27.84 -7.60 23.18
N PHE A 55 -26.60 -8.03 22.91
CA PHE A 55 -26.09 -8.21 21.55
C PHE A 55 -26.98 -9.16 20.74
N ARG A 56 -27.24 -10.36 21.28
CA ARG A 56 -28.02 -11.39 20.58
C ARG A 56 -29.42 -10.90 20.28
N ASP A 57 -30.09 -10.29 21.26
CA ASP A 57 -31.45 -9.78 21.10
C ASP A 57 -31.52 -8.67 20.03
N SER A 58 -30.49 -7.83 19.97
CA SER A 58 -30.36 -6.74 19.00
C SER A 58 -30.12 -7.22 17.57
N PHE A 59 -29.39 -8.33 17.38
CA PHE A 59 -28.97 -8.83 16.06
C PHE A 59 -29.57 -10.18 15.62
N SER A 60 -30.50 -10.76 16.39
CA SER A 60 -30.98 -12.15 16.22
C SER A 60 -31.93 -12.41 15.06
N ASN A 61 -32.55 -11.40 14.43
CA ASN A 61 -33.80 -11.64 13.70
C ASN A 61 -33.68 -12.21 12.29
N SER A 62 -32.47 -12.41 11.78
CA SER A 62 -32.28 -13.32 10.65
C SER A 62 -30.82 -13.67 10.54
N GLN A 63 -30.50 -14.95 10.44
CA GLN A 63 -29.18 -15.38 9.96
C GLN A 63 -28.81 -14.67 8.63
N LYS A 64 -29.78 -14.16 7.85
CA LYS A 64 -29.52 -13.37 6.64
C LYS A 64 -28.98 -11.95 6.93
N GLU A 65 -29.43 -11.28 7.98
CA GLU A 65 -28.95 -9.92 8.31
C GLU A 65 -27.53 -9.94 8.88
N GLY A 66 -27.24 -10.89 9.78
CA GLY A 66 -25.90 -11.04 10.36
C GLY A 66 -24.83 -11.44 9.34
N LYS A 67 -25.23 -12.10 8.24
CA LYS A 67 -24.37 -12.44 7.10
C LYS A 67 -24.15 -11.26 6.15
N ASN A 68 -25.13 -10.38 6.02
CA ASN A 68 -25.13 -9.27 5.05
C ASN A 68 -24.58 -7.95 5.59
N LEU A 69 -24.13 -7.91 6.83
CA LEU A 69 -23.62 -6.70 7.47
C LEU A 69 -22.18 -6.90 7.95
N VAL A 70 -21.42 -5.81 7.96
CA VAL A 70 -20.14 -5.71 8.66
C VAL A 70 -20.37 -4.79 9.84
N TRP A 71 -19.95 -5.21 11.03
CA TRP A 71 -20.03 -4.37 12.22
C TRP A 71 -18.63 -3.99 12.69
N GLY A 72 -18.27 -2.74 12.45
CA GLY A 72 -16.91 -2.24 12.66
C GLY A 72 -16.65 -0.99 11.82
N ALA A 73 -15.44 -0.47 11.93
CA ALA A 73 -14.99 0.71 11.21
C ALA A 73 -13.69 0.45 10.46
N THR A 74 -13.63 1.02 9.26
CA THR A 74 -12.49 0.94 8.35
C THR A 74 -11.84 2.31 8.27
N ILE A 75 -10.59 2.42 8.69
CA ILE A 75 -9.90 3.72 8.81
C ILE A 75 -9.22 4.07 7.48
N PRO A 76 -9.49 5.25 6.88
CA PRO A 76 -8.86 5.67 5.64
C PRO A 76 -7.32 5.64 5.71
N LEU A 77 -6.67 5.24 4.61
CA LEU A 77 -5.22 5.05 4.57
C LEU A 77 -4.45 6.36 4.78
N GLU A 78 -5.03 7.48 4.37
CA GLU A 78 -4.48 8.82 4.53
C GLU A 78 -4.34 9.20 6.01
N LYS A 79 -5.11 8.55 6.89
CA LYS A 79 -5.06 8.76 8.34
C LYS A 79 -4.35 7.63 9.09
N SER A 80 -3.62 6.77 8.38
CA SER A 80 -3.01 5.56 8.94
C SER A 80 -1.99 5.81 10.06
N GLU A 81 -1.25 6.92 10.03
CA GLU A 81 -0.21 7.21 11.04
C GLU A 81 -0.79 7.35 12.46
N ASN A 82 -1.95 7.98 12.59
CA ASN A 82 -2.64 8.20 13.86
C ASN A 82 -3.95 7.41 13.96
N ALA A 83 -4.10 6.34 13.19
CA ALA A 83 -5.37 5.60 13.09
C ALA A 83 -5.95 5.17 14.44
N HIS A 84 -5.10 4.81 15.41
CA HIS A 84 -5.53 4.42 16.75
C HIS A 84 -6.24 5.56 17.53
N THR A 85 -5.94 6.84 17.24
CA THR A 85 -6.61 7.98 17.88
C THR A 85 -8.03 8.20 17.36
N LEU A 86 -8.34 7.67 16.16
CA LEU A 86 -9.67 7.72 15.58
C LEU A 86 -10.62 6.67 16.16
N PHE A 87 -10.10 5.72 16.96
CA PHE A 87 -10.89 4.64 17.53
C PHE A 87 -12.13 5.14 18.27
N ASP A 88 -11.98 6.09 19.19
CA ASP A 88 -13.10 6.58 20.00
C ASP A 88 -14.21 7.20 19.14
N GLY A 89 -13.83 8.03 18.15
CA GLY A 89 -14.80 8.66 17.25
C GLY A 89 -15.54 7.64 16.39
N GLU A 90 -14.83 6.67 15.82
CA GLU A 90 -15.44 5.59 15.04
C GLU A 90 -16.32 4.67 15.91
N PHE A 91 -15.92 4.43 17.17
CA PHE A 91 -16.71 3.66 18.12
C PHE A 91 -18.04 4.36 18.46
N ASP A 92 -18.01 5.69 18.67
CA ASP A 92 -19.20 6.48 18.94
C ASP A 92 -20.17 6.49 17.75
N LEU A 93 -19.65 6.49 16.51
CA LEU A 93 -20.47 6.31 15.30
C LEU A 93 -21.14 4.93 15.25
N LEU A 94 -20.42 3.87 15.63
CA LEU A 94 -21.00 2.53 15.74
C LEU A 94 -22.08 2.47 16.81
N GLN A 95 -21.83 3.03 17.99
CA GLN A 95 -22.81 3.11 19.06
C GLN A 95 -24.06 3.88 18.61
N THR A 96 -23.88 5.03 17.97
CA THR A 96 -24.98 5.86 17.43
C THR A 96 -25.79 5.10 16.38
N SER A 97 -25.13 4.31 15.54
CA SER A 97 -25.80 3.49 14.53
C SER A 97 -26.69 2.43 15.16
N ILE A 98 -26.23 1.81 16.26
CA ILE A 98 -27.05 0.86 17.04
C ILE A 98 -28.20 1.59 17.73
N MET A 99 -27.96 2.79 18.27
CA MET A 99 -29.00 3.61 18.90
C MET A 99 -30.14 3.96 17.93
N LYS A 100 -29.82 4.29 16.68
CA LYS A 100 -30.81 4.52 15.63
C LYS A 100 -31.55 3.22 15.27
N ARG A 101 -30.82 2.12 15.12
CA ARG A 101 -31.39 0.80 14.80
C ARG A 101 -32.34 0.29 15.89
N ARG A 102 -32.08 0.63 17.15
CA ARG A 102 -32.92 0.25 18.31
C ARG A 102 -34.40 0.56 18.08
N LEU A 103 -34.73 1.72 17.54
CA LEU A 103 -36.12 2.13 17.30
C LEU A 103 -36.83 1.17 16.33
N MET A 104 -36.17 0.83 15.22
CA MET A 104 -36.71 -0.15 14.25
C MET A 104 -36.80 -1.57 14.82
N ARG A 105 -35.96 -1.91 15.81
CA ARG A 105 -36.00 -3.24 16.44
C ARG A 105 -37.12 -3.34 17.46
N LEU A 106 -37.44 -2.26 18.17
CA LEU A 106 -38.49 -2.22 19.19
C LEU A 106 -39.91 -2.15 18.61
N SER A 107 -40.07 -1.80 17.32
CA SER A 107 -41.38 -1.86 16.66
C SER A 107 -41.86 -3.29 16.38
N ALA A 108 -40.98 -4.28 16.43
CA ALA A 108 -41.33 -5.68 16.28
C ALA A 108 -41.97 -6.23 17.58
N PRO A 109 -42.91 -7.21 17.46
CA PRO A 109 -43.62 -7.77 18.61
C PRO A 109 -42.75 -8.78 19.37
N PHE A 110 -41.75 -8.28 20.10
CA PHE A 110 -40.91 -9.10 20.98
C PHE A 110 -41.48 -9.14 22.41
N PRO A 111 -41.23 -10.23 23.18
CA PRO A 111 -41.55 -10.26 24.60
C PRO A 111 -40.87 -9.11 25.37
N PRO A 112 -41.47 -8.60 26.46
CA PRO A 112 -40.95 -7.45 27.21
C PRO A 112 -39.48 -7.59 27.63
N VAL A 113 -39.06 -8.78 28.07
CA VAL A 113 -37.67 -9.07 28.46
C VAL A 113 -36.69 -8.83 27.31
N ARG A 114 -37.06 -9.23 26.08
CA ARG A 114 -36.23 -9.03 24.89
C ARG A 114 -36.24 -7.58 24.44
N GLN A 115 -37.38 -6.89 24.53
CA GLN A 115 -37.45 -5.45 24.27
C GLN A 115 -36.52 -4.66 25.20
N LEU A 116 -36.49 -5.00 26.49
CA LEU A 116 -35.59 -4.36 27.46
C LEU A 116 -34.11 -4.57 27.08
N LYS A 117 -33.72 -5.79 26.71
CA LYS A 117 -32.36 -6.09 26.25
C LYS A 117 -31.97 -5.32 24.98
N ILE A 118 -32.87 -5.25 23.99
CA ILE A 118 -32.69 -4.43 22.79
C ILE A 118 -32.56 -2.95 23.16
N PHE A 119 -33.35 -2.50 24.14
CA PHE A 119 -33.37 -1.12 24.56
C PHE A 119 -32.05 -0.68 25.21
N ASN A 120 -31.50 -1.54 26.07
CA ASN A 120 -30.29 -1.30 26.86
C ASN A 120 -28.99 -1.67 26.12
N PHE A 121 -29.01 -2.55 25.12
CA PHE A 121 -27.80 -2.99 24.40
C PHE A 121 -26.82 -1.86 24.04
N PRO A 122 -27.26 -0.70 23.54
CA PRO A 122 -26.31 0.33 23.09
C PRO A 122 -25.61 1.03 24.25
N LEU A 123 -26.23 1.04 25.44
CA LEU A 123 -25.59 1.46 26.69
C LEU A 123 -24.52 0.44 27.12
N HIS A 124 -24.84 -0.85 27.09
CA HIS A 124 -23.86 -1.90 27.38
C HIS A 124 -22.69 -1.88 26.40
N PHE A 125 -22.96 -1.71 25.11
CA PHE A 125 -21.92 -1.53 24.10
C PHE A 125 -21.08 -0.28 24.36
N GLY A 126 -21.70 0.87 24.65
CA GLY A 126 -20.99 2.09 25.04
C GLY A 126 -20.09 1.90 26.27
N SER A 127 -20.53 1.15 27.27
CA SER A 127 -19.73 0.88 28.48
C SER A 127 -18.45 0.09 28.20
N SER A 128 -18.43 -0.71 27.13
CA SER A 128 -17.24 -1.45 26.71
C SER A 128 -16.14 -0.57 26.10
N ARG A 129 -16.49 0.66 25.65
CA ARG A 129 -15.61 1.57 24.92
C ARG A 129 -14.31 1.83 25.67
N LYS A 130 -14.38 2.14 26.97
CA LYS A 130 -13.21 2.50 27.77
C LYS A 130 -12.16 1.40 27.76
N LYS A 131 -12.57 0.15 28.05
CA LYS A 131 -11.65 -1.00 28.13
C LYS A 131 -11.09 -1.38 26.75
N ILE A 132 -11.94 -1.41 25.74
CA ILE A 132 -11.52 -1.73 24.37
C ILE A 132 -10.59 -0.64 23.81
N GLY A 133 -10.91 0.64 24.05
CA GLY A 133 -10.07 1.77 23.65
C GLY A 133 -8.72 1.77 24.37
N HIS A 134 -8.69 1.44 25.66
CA HIS A 134 -7.44 1.27 26.41
C HIS A 134 -6.57 0.15 25.80
N PHE A 135 -7.17 -0.99 25.47
CA PHE A 135 -6.49 -2.07 24.75
C PHE A 135 -5.91 -1.61 23.40
N VAL A 136 -6.71 -0.95 22.56
CA VAL A 136 -6.29 -0.46 21.24
C VAL A 136 -5.15 0.56 21.36
N SER A 137 -5.26 1.51 22.29
CA SER A 137 -4.23 2.52 22.53
C SER A 137 -2.90 1.88 22.94
N ASN A 138 -2.92 0.90 23.85
CA ASN A 138 -1.72 0.18 24.26
C ASN A 138 -1.11 -0.67 23.13
N LEU A 139 -1.93 -1.31 22.30
CA LEU A 139 -1.49 -2.16 21.20
C LEU A 139 -0.76 -1.35 20.10
N PHE A 140 -1.30 -0.17 19.77
CA PHE A 140 -0.78 0.69 18.71
C PHE A 140 0.08 1.84 19.22
N ARG A 141 0.47 1.81 20.50
CA ARG A 141 1.37 2.80 21.08
C ARG A 141 2.65 2.91 20.23
N PRO A 142 3.07 4.13 19.85
CA PRO A 142 4.31 4.30 19.11
C PRO A 142 5.51 3.75 19.88
N ASN A 143 6.39 3.04 19.18
CA ASN A 143 7.64 2.52 19.69
C ASN A 143 8.78 3.01 18.78
N PRO A 144 9.74 3.78 19.29
CA PRO A 144 10.86 4.30 18.49
C PRO A 144 11.85 3.20 18.03
N PHE A 145 11.83 2.03 18.65
CA PHE A 145 12.78 0.94 18.38
C PHE A 145 12.27 -0.09 17.36
N SER A 146 11.02 0.02 16.90
CA SER A 146 10.39 -0.93 15.98
C SER A 146 9.54 -0.18 14.94
N GLU A 147 9.27 -0.79 13.78
CA GLU A 147 8.25 -0.23 12.89
C GLU A 147 6.88 -0.18 13.59
N ASN A 148 6.20 0.96 13.50
CA ASN A 148 4.89 1.12 14.11
C ASN A 148 3.82 0.45 13.24
N PRO A 149 3.12 -0.58 13.75
CA PRO A 149 1.95 -1.11 13.08
C PRO A 149 0.90 -0.02 13.01
N PHE A 150 0.13 -0.01 11.93
CA PHE A 150 -1.00 0.90 11.81
C PHE A 150 -2.30 0.12 11.80
N LEU A 151 -3.29 0.67 12.51
CA LEU A 151 -4.64 0.16 12.55
C LEU A 151 -5.33 0.48 11.22
N ARG A 152 -5.77 -0.56 10.50
CA ARG A 152 -6.55 -0.40 9.26
C ARG A 152 -8.05 -0.38 9.53
N GLY A 153 -8.47 -0.98 10.63
CA GLY A 153 -9.85 -0.98 11.09
C GLY A 153 -10.07 -1.96 12.21
N PHE A 154 -11.20 -1.83 12.89
CA PHE A 154 -11.62 -2.72 13.96
C PHE A 154 -13.05 -3.21 13.74
N TYR A 155 -13.29 -4.47 14.04
CA TYR A 155 -14.55 -5.15 13.72
C TYR A 155 -14.96 -6.09 14.84
N PHE A 156 -16.25 -6.32 14.96
CA PHE A 156 -16.85 -7.17 15.96
C PHE A 156 -17.52 -8.37 15.31
N THR A 157 -17.26 -9.55 15.86
CA THR A 157 -17.79 -10.82 15.39
C THR A 157 -18.24 -11.67 16.57
N ALA A 158 -19.20 -12.54 16.33
CA ALA A 158 -19.73 -13.46 17.34
C ALA A 158 -20.13 -14.79 16.70
N VAL A 159 -20.17 -15.85 17.51
CA VAL A 159 -20.62 -17.17 17.04
C VAL A 159 -22.01 -17.44 17.63
N PRO A 160 -23.01 -17.86 16.83
CA PRO A 160 -24.30 -18.25 17.39
C PRO A 160 -24.21 -19.56 18.19
N VAL A 161 -24.90 -19.62 19.33
CA VAL A 161 -24.98 -20.79 20.22
C VAL A 161 -25.72 -21.98 19.59
N ASN A 162 -26.74 -21.74 18.76
CA ASN A 162 -27.43 -22.79 18.00
C ASN A 162 -26.64 -23.19 16.76
N ARG A 163 -25.41 -23.63 16.96
CA ARG A 163 -24.67 -24.37 15.95
C ARG A 163 -25.32 -25.76 15.88
N PRO A 164 -25.87 -26.23 14.74
CA PRO A 164 -26.21 -27.63 14.63
C PRO A 164 -24.94 -28.40 14.95
N LYS A 165 -24.98 -29.27 15.97
CA LYS A 165 -23.91 -30.24 16.21
C LYS A 165 -23.85 -31.04 14.92
N VAL A 166 -22.78 -30.87 14.16
CA VAL A 166 -22.47 -31.80 13.08
C VAL A 166 -22.18 -33.11 13.80
N ASP A 167 -23.05 -34.10 13.61
CA ASP A 167 -22.86 -35.44 14.17
C ASP A 167 -21.47 -35.95 13.77
N GLY A 168 -20.63 -36.23 14.77
CA GLY A 168 -19.26 -36.66 14.59
C GLY A 168 -18.27 -35.70 15.24
N GLY A 169 -17.84 -36.05 16.46
CA GLY A 169 -16.90 -35.29 17.29
C GLY A 169 -15.47 -35.19 16.75
N GLN A 170 -15.31 -34.58 15.58
CA GLN A 170 -14.03 -34.11 15.10
C GLN A 170 -14.03 -32.58 15.14
N THR A 171 -13.07 -32.04 15.88
CA THR A 171 -12.70 -30.63 15.90
C THR A 171 -12.36 -30.19 14.48
N MET A 172 -13.36 -29.69 13.74
CA MET A 172 -13.17 -29.33 12.34
C MET A 172 -12.26 -28.10 12.22
N THR A 173 -11.05 -28.35 11.74
CA THR A 173 -10.02 -27.38 11.33
C THR A 173 -10.36 -26.65 10.02
N ASN A 174 -11.59 -26.75 9.51
CA ASN A 174 -12.02 -26.10 8.28
C ASN A 174 -12.58 -24.70 8.55
N VAL A 175 -11.68 -23.71 8.49
CA VAL A 175 -11.99 -22.27 8.60
C VAL A 175 -13.08 -21.85 7.60
N GLY A 176 -13.12 -22.45 6.40
CA GLY A 176 -14.05 -22.08 5.33
C GLY A 176 -15.54 -22.34 5.60
N GLN A 177 -15.90 -23.41 6.32
CA GLN A 177 -17.30 -23.72 6.67
C GLN A 177 -17.77 -22.95 7.92
N THR A 178 -16.84 -22.47 8.74
CA THR A 178 -17.15 -21.78 10.01
C THR A 178 -17.60 -20.33 9.79
N VAL A 179 -17.06 -19.67 8.75
CA VAL A 179 -17.32 -18.25 8.44
C VAL A 179 -18.78 -17.98 8.06
N GLY A 180 -19.46 -18.93 7.40
CA GLY A 180 -20.85 -18.78 6.93
C GLY A 180 -21.94 -18.91 8.00
N LEU A 181 -21.55 -19.23 9.26
CA LEU A 181 -22.48 -19.41 10.39
C LEU A 181 -22.27 -18.36 11.49
N SER A 182 -21.21 -17.55 11.44
CA SER A 182 -20.90 -16.50 12.42
C SER A 182 -21.53 -15.14 12.10
N TYR A 183 -21.80 -14.33 13.12
CA TYR A 183 -22.21 -12.94 12.97
C TYR A 183 -21.07 -12.10 12.38
N PHE A 184 -21.38 -11.31 11.34
CA PHE A 184 -20.54 -10.27 10.73
C PHE A 184 -19.20 -10.73 10.14
N THR A 185 -18.91 -12.03 10.12
CA THR A 185 -17.59 -12.56 9.71
C THR A 185 -17.51 -12.75 8.20
N GLU A 186 -18.57 -13.26 7.57
CA GLU A 186 -18.60 -13.55 6.12
C GLU A 186 -18.35 -12.31 5.28
N LYS A 187 -19.14 -11.26 5.50
CA LYS A 187 -18.99 -9.99 4.77
C LYS A 187 -17.74 -9.22 5.16
N LEU A 188 -17.29 -9.30 6.41
CA LEU A 188 -16.01 -8.71 6.83
C LEU A 188 -14.87 -9.28 6.00
N PHE A 189 -14.80 -10.61 5.90
CA PHE A 189 -13.76 -11.25 5.12
C PHE A 189 -13.87 -10.90 3.64
N ARG A 190 -15.07 -11.02 3.07
CA ARG A 190 -15.31 -10.82 1.64
C ARG A 190 -15.16 -9.37 1.17
N ASP A 191 -15.77 -8.42 1.86
CA ASP A 191 -15.93 -7.05 1.35
C ASP A 191 -14.85 -6.10 1.86
N VAL A 192 -14.20 -6.42 2.99
CA VAL A 192 -13.16 -5.58 3.58
C VAL A 192 -11.78 -6.23 3.38
N ILE A 193 -11.58 -7.41 3.96
CA ILE A 193 -10.24 -8.01 4.04
C ILE A 193 -9.74 -8.44 2.66
N LEU A 194 -10.58 -9.13 1.87
CA LEU A 194 -10.21 -9.56 0.52
C LEU A 194 -10.17 -8.41 -0.49
N ARG A 195 -10.96 -7.35 -0.29
CA ARG A 195 -10.93 -6.16 -1.14
C ARG A 195 -9.59 -5.43 -1.04
N ASP A 196 -8.95 -5.50 0.11
CA ASP A 196 -7.66 -4.88 0.39
C ASP A 196 -6.46 -5.81 0.10
N LYS A 197 -6.63 -6.86 -0.72
CA LYS A 197 -5.56 -7.83 -1.03
C LYS A 197 -4.29 -7.20 -1.62
N ASP A 198 -4.44 -6.09 -2.35
CA ASP A 198 -3.33 -5.43 -3.06
C ASP A 198 -2.67 -4.31 -2.24
N LEU A 199 -3.21 -3.96 -1.07
CA LEU A 199 -2.66 -2.87 -0.23
C LEU A 199 -1.19 -3.10 0.12
N VAL A 200 -0.83 -4.34 0.43
CA VAL A 200 0.54 -4.70 0.83
C VAL A 200 1.52 -4.48 -0.32
N ALA A 201 1.11 -4.76 -1.56
CA ALA A 201 1.92 -4.49 -2.74
C ALA A 201 2.15 -2.99 -2.93
N THR A 202 1.13 -2.16 -2.69
CA THR A 202 1.27 -0.69 -2.74
C THR A 202 2.28 -0.17 -1.71
N PHE A 203 2.24 -0.67 -0.47
CA PHE A 203 3.22 -0.29 0.56
C PHE A 203 4.65 -0.76 0.24
N GLN A 204 4.80 -1.93 -0.39
CA GLN A 204 6.10 -2.40 -0.88
C GLN A 204 6.63 -1.52 -2.02
N SER A 205 5.79 -1.19 -3.00
CA SER A 205 6.14 -0.32 -4.13
C SER A 205 6.55 1.08 -3.68
N GLN A 206 5.97 1.59 -2.60
CA GLN A 206 6.32 2.90 -2.03
C GLN A 206 7.69 2.91 -1.32
N LYS A 207 8.18 1.75 -0.85
CA LYS A 207 9.54 1.57 -0.30
C LYS A 207 10.62 1.37 -1.36
N VAL A 208 10.26 1.13 -2.62
CA VAL A 208 11.24 1.07 -3.70
C VAL A 208 11.70 2.51 -3.94
N GLY A 209 12.90 2.83 -3.46
CA GLY A 209 13.53 4.14 -3.70
C GLY A 209 13.52 4.49 -5.19
N PRO A 210 13.71 5.77 -5.55
CA PRO A 210 13.71 6.19 -6.95
C PRO A 210 14.61 5.25 -7.74
N PRO A 211 14.15 4.70 -8.89
CA PRO A 211 14.88 3.68 -9.58
C PRO A 211 16.25 4.25 -9.95
N ILE A 212 17.30 3.76 -9.29
CA ILE A 212 18.69 4.14 -9.57
C ILE A 212 18.97 3.91 -11.06
N MET A 213 18.31 2.90 -11.66
CA MET A 213 18.34 2.62 -13.08
C MET A 213 17.76 3.73 -13.97
N GLY A 214 16.77 4.48 -13.47
CA GLY A 214 16.22 5.65 -14.18
C GLY A 214 17.25 6.77 -14.30
N TRP A 215 18.00 7.04 -13.22
CA TRP A 215 19.11 8.00 -13.25
C TRP A 215 20.29 7.51 -14.10
N LEU A 216 20.59 6.20 -14.09
CA LEU A 216 21.64 5.64 -14.93
C LEU A 216 21.33 5.84 -16.43
N LEU A 217 20.08 5.59 -16.84
CA LEU A 217 19.62 5.76 -18.22
C LEU A 217 19.65 7.23 -18.67
N THR A 218 19.31 8.17 -17.80
CA THR A 218 19.40 9.60 -18.13
C THR A 218 20.86 10.05 -18.28
N PHE A 219 21.77 9.56 -17.43
CA PHE A 219 23.21 9.85 -17.59
C PHE A 219 23.80 9.24 -18.87
N ILE A 220 23.43 8.01 -19.21
CA ILE A 220 23.86 7.36 -20.47
C ILE A 220 23.33 8.15 -21.67
N GLY A 221 22.06 8.56 -21.65
CA GLY A 221 21.48 9.39 -22.71
C GLY A 221 22.19 10.74 -22.86
N ALA A 222 22.45 11.43 -21.75
CA ALA A 222 23.17 12.70 -21.76
C ALA A 222 24.61 12.55 -22.28
N PHE A 223 25.30 11.48 -21.89
CA PHE A 223 26.64 11.17 -22.37
C PHE A 223 26.68 10.92 -23.88
N LEU A 224 25.74 10.13 -24.41
CA LEU A 224 25.64 9.85 -25.85
C LEU A 224 25.37 11.13 -26.66
N VAL A 225 24.46 11.99 -26.19
CA VAL A 225 24.17 13.27 -26.84
C VAL A 225 25.39 14.19 -26.80
N SER A 226 26.08 14.27 -25.66
CA SER A 226 27.30 15.08 -25.52
C SER A 226 28.42 14.58 -26.44
N ALA A 227 28.66 13.27 -26.49
CA ALA A 227 29.64 12.66 -27.37
C ALA A 227 29.32 12.92 -28.85
N PHE A 228 28.04 12.85 -29.24
CA PHE A 228 27.61 13.15 -30.60
C PHE A 228 27.85 14.62 -30.97
N LEU A 229 27.49 15.57 -30.09
CA LEU A 229 27.72 17.00 -30.31
C LEU A 229 29.21 17.34 -30.41
N LEU A 230 30.05 16.75 -29.54
CA LEU A 230 31.50 16.91 -29.59
C LEU A 230 32.09 16.32 -30.87
N GLY A 231 31.64 15.13 -31.29
CA GLY A 231 32.06 14.51 -32.54
C GLY A 231 31.67 15.32 -33.78
N ALA A 232 30.44 15.85 -33.81
CA ALA A 232 29.98 16.73 -34.87
C ALA A 232 30.79 18.04 -34.92
N GLY A 233 31.10 18.64 -33.76
CA GLY A 233 31.98 19.80 -33.66
C GLY A 233 33.38 19.51 -34.19
N TYR A 234 33.98 18.38 -33.82
CA TYR A 234 35.29 17.95 -34.31
C TYR A 234 35.30 17.73 -35.83
N SER A 235 34.25 17.08 -36.36
CA SER A 235 34.10 16.85 -37.80
C SER A 235 33.98 18.15 -38.59
N LEU A 236 33.20 19.12 -38.11
CA LEU A 236 33.06 20.43 -38.77
C LEU A 236 34.38 21.20 -38.77
N TYR A 237 35.15 21.11 -37.68
CA TYR A 237 36.47 21.74 -37.59
C TYR A 237 37.45 21.15 -38.61
N ARG A 238 37.58 19.81 -38.68
CA ARG A 238 38.41 19.14 -39.68
C ARG A 238 37.94 19.38 -41.12
N ASN A 239 36.63 19.41 -41.35
CA ASN A 239 36.09 19.66 -42.69
C ASN A 239 36.45 21.07 -43.18
N LYS A 240 36.42 22.08 -42.31
CA LYS A 240 36.90 23.43 -42.67
C LYS A 240 38.38 23.44 -43.05
N GLN A 241 39.22 22.75 -42.27
CA GLN A 241 40.65 22.68 -42.55
C GLN A 241 40.95 22.04 -43.92
N LEU A 242 40.22 20.97 -44.28
CA LEU A 242 40.35 20.33 -45.60
C LEU A 242 39.89 21.24 -46.74
N VAL A 243 38.83 22.02 -46.54
CA VAL A 243 38.36 22.99 -47.54
C VAL A 243 39.36 24.13 -47.74
N ASP A 244 39.99 24.61 -46.67
CA ASP A 244 41.01 25.66 -46.75
C ASP A 244 42.28 25.16 -47.46
N GLU A 245 42.71 23.93 -47.16
CA GLU A 245 43.83 23.27 -47.86
C GLU A 245 43.53 23.02 -49.35
N ALA A 246 42.29 22.60 -49.66
CA ALA A 246 41.83 22.42 -51.04
C ALA A 246 41.76 23.76 -51.81
N LYS A 247 41.38 24.87 -51.15
CA LYS A 247 41.41 26.20 -51.75
C LYS A 247 42.83 26.65 -52.08
N MET A 248 43.78 26.49 -51.16
CA MET A 248 45.18 26.84 -51.42
C MET A 248 45.76 26.02 -52.57
N SER A 249 45.49 24.71 -52.59
CA SER A 249 45.91 23.82 -53.67
C SER A 249 45.26 24.18 -55.00
N GLY A 250 43.98 24.54 -55.00
CA GLY A 250 43.24 25.00 -56.18
C GLY A 250 43.76 26.33 -56.73
N GLU A 251 44.11 27.28 -55.86
CA GLU A 251 44.73 28.54 -56.26
C GLU A 251 46.12 28.32 -56.88
N ALA A 252 46.93 27.42 -56.33
CA ALA A 252 48.22 27.05 -56.89
C ALA A 252 48.09 26.40 -58.29
N VAL A 253 47.08 25.57 -58.52
CA VAL A 253 46.81 25.00 -59.85
C VAL A 253 46.32 26.08 -60.82
N LEU A 254 45.46 27.00 -60.37
CA LEU A 254 44.97 28.11 -61.19
C LEU A 254 46.09 29.07 -61.61
N THR A 255 47.10 29.31 -60.76
CA THR A 255 48.26 30.12 -61.13
C THR A 255 49.15 29.39 -62.14
N MET A 256 49.36 28.07 -62.00
CA MET A 256 50.07 27.27 -63.01
C MET A 256 49.34 27.28 -64.36
N VAL A 257 48.02 27.08 -64.38
CA VAL A 257 47.23 27.11 -65.62
C VAL A 257 47.22 28.50 -66.25
N LYS A 258 47.18 29.58 -65.46
CA LYS A 258 47.31 30.96 -65.98
C LYS A 258 48.71 31.27 -66.49
N ALA A 259 49.76 30.70 -65.89
CA ALA A 259 51.14 30.81 -66.37
C ALA A 259 51.33 30.05 -67.69
N ASP A 260 50.78 28.85 -67.82
CA ASP A 260 50.81 28.07 -69.05
C ASP A 260 49.97 28.70 -70.17
N LYS A 261 48.85 29.36 -69.85
CA LYS A 261 48.04 30.09 -70.84
C LYS A 261 48.78 31.27 -71.49
N LYS A 262 49.86 31.77 -70.88
CA LYS A 262 50.76 32.79 -71.46
C LYS A 262 51.93 32.18 -72.25
N ARG A 263 52.13 30.86 -72.19
CA ARG A 263 53.21 30.18 -72.91
C ARG A 263 52.68 29.73 -74.27
N ASN A 264 53.22 30.32 -75.33
CA ASN A 264 52.86 30.00 -76.70
C ASN A 264 53.39 28.58 -77.02
N PRO A 265 52.57 27.59 -77.43
CA PRO A 265 53.02 26.21 -77.67
C PRO A 265 53.99 26.03 -78.86
N LEU A 266 54.40 27.13 -79.51
CA LEU A 266 55.20 27.13 -80.74
C LEU A 266 56.67 27.54 -80.54
N GLU A 267 57.10 27.93 -79.34
CA GLU A 267 58.53 28.03 -79.01
C GLU A 267 59.02 26.69 -78.47
N LYS A 268 59.25 25.74 -79.38
CA LYS A 268 60.12 24.60 -79.11
C LYS A 268 61.55 25.04 -79.42
N GLU A 269 62.39 25.11 -78.39
CA GLU A 269 63.85 25.20 -78.53
C GLU A 269 64.33 24.04 -79.40
N CYS A 270 64.66 24.34 -80.66
CA CYS A 270 65.35 23.44 -81.55
C CYS A 270 66.81 23.32 -81.14
N CYS A 271 67.18 22.10 -80.75
CA CYS A 271 68.45 21.43 -81.02
C CYS A 271 69.75 22.05 -80.46
N GLY A 272 70.31 21.36 -79.45
CA GLY A 272 71.33 20.35 -79.76
C GLY A 272 72.70 20.88 -80.18
N ASN A 273 73.55 21.05 -79.16
CA ASN A 273 75.01 21.15 -79.21
C ASN A 273 75.68 19.94 -79.91
N ALA A 274 76.60 20.16 -80.87
CA ALA A 274 77.85 19.38 -81.03
C ALA A 274 78.79 19.87 -82.16
N ARG A 275 80.04 20.16 -81.76
CA ARG A 275 81.36 20.13 -82.42
C ARG A 275 81.53 19.50 -83.81
N GLY A 276 82.49 20.05 -84.58
CA GLY A 276 83.36 19.30 -85.49
C GLY A 276 83.99 20.17 -86.61
N ASP A 277 85.29 20.44 -86.46
CA ASP A 277 86.34 20.89 -87.41
C ASP A 277 86.21 22.21 -88.20
#